data_AF-A0A922XLW1-F1
#
_entry.id   AF-A0A922XLW1-F1
#
_cell.length_a   1.000
_cell.length_b   1.000
_cell.length_c   1.000
_cell.angle_alpha   90.00
_cell.angle_beta   90.00
_cell.angle_gamma   90.00
#
_symmetry.space_group_name_H-M   'P 1'
#
loop_
_entity.id
_entity.type
_entity.pdbx_description
1 polymer ?
#
loop_
_entity_poly.entity_id
_entity_poly.type
_entity_poly.pdbx_seq_one_letter_code
_entity_poly.pdbx_strand_id
1 'polypeptide(L)' 'MKTKQEIVENWLPRYTSVPLKEFGEYILLTNFDNYVKKFAEWHDVEVKGLDKPMRSATAGGITIINFGMGSPNAATV' A
#
# COMPACT_ATOMS: atom_id res chain seq x y z
N MET A 1 7.56 1.55 20.16
CA MET A 1 6.76 2.65 19.57
C MET A 1 6.99 3.95 20.34
N LYS A 2 8.22 4.45 20.34
CA LYS A 2 8.55 5.77 20.89
C LYS A 2 9.21 6.69 19.86
N THR A 3 9.85 6.11 18.84
CA THR A 3 10.47 6.84 17.73
C THR A 3 9.57 6.82 16.49
N LYS A 4 9.72 7.82 15.60
CA LYS A 4 9.01 7.87 14.33
C LYS A 4 9.21 6.59 13.51
N GLN A 5 10.44 6.08 13.47
CA GLN A 5 10.79 4.87 12.74
C GLN A 5 10.03 3.65 13.28
N GLU A 6 10.07 3.41 14.59
CA GLU A 6 9.34 2.29 15.21
C GLU A 6 7.82 2.37 14.99
N ILE A 7 7.27 3.59 14.93
CA ILE A 7 5.84 3.80 14.65
C ILE A 7 5.53 3.44 13.21
N VAL A 8 6.28 3.97 12.25
CA VAL A 8 6.06 3.72 10.82
C VAL A 8 6.25 2.24 10.48
N GLU A 9 7.31 1.62 11.00
CA GLU A 9 7.59 0.19 10.78
C GLU A 9 6.47 -0.72 11.31
N ASN A 10 5.79 -0.30 12.38
CA ASN A 10 4.67 -1.04 12.93
C ASN A 10 3.33 -0.75 12.22
N TRP A 11 3.09 0.49 11.80
CA TRP A 11 1.81 0.94 11.28
C TRP A 11 1.64 0.62 9.80
N LEU A 12 2.65 0.87 8.97
CA LEU A 12 2.53 0.68 7.52
C LEU A 12 2.08 -0.75 7.14
N PRO A 13 2.63 -1.84 7.72
CA PRO A 13 2.14 -3.20 7.46
C PRO A 13 0.72 -3.47 7.97
N ARG A 14 0.25 -2.75 9.00
CA ARG A 14 -1.10 -2.92 9.55
C ARG A 14 -2.17 -2.33 8.65
N TYR A 15 -1.88 -1.21 8.00
CA TYR A 15 -2.81 -0.56 7.08
C TYR A 15 -2.87 -1.25 5.71
N THR A 16 -1.77 -1.86 5.27
CA THR A 16 -1.62 -2.45 3.94
C THR A 16 -1.70 -3.98 3.90
N SER A 17 -1.53 -4.66 5.04
CA SER A 17 -1.28 -6.11 5.15
C SER A 17 -0.03 -6.59 4.38
N VAL A 18 0.91 -5.69 4.09
CA VAL A 18 2.15 -6.02 3.36
C VAL A 18 3.35 -5.86 4.28
N PRO A 19 4.20 -6.90 4.44
CA PRO A 19 5.48 -6.76 5.14
C PRO A 19 6.37 -5.71 4.46
N LEU A 20 7.12 -4.94 5.24
CA LEU A 20 8.00 -3.87 4.71
C LEU A 20 8.97 -4.37 3.61
N LYS A 21 9.40 -5.63 3.70
CA LYS A 21 10.32 -6.27 2.74
C LYS A 21 9.71 -6.53 1.36
N GLU A 22 8.38 -6.49 1.26
CA GLU A 22 7.63 -6.75 0.02
C GLU A 22 7.17 -5.47 -0.67
N PHE A 23 7.49 -4.31 -0.10
CA PHE A 23 7.33 -3.04 -0.81
C PHE A 23 8.42 -2.88 -1.86
N GLY A 24 8.01 -2.42 -3.04
CA GLY A 24 8.90 -1.95 -4.07
C GLY A 24 9.59 -0.66 -3.66
N GLU A 25 10.72 -0.37 -4.32
CA GLU A 25 11.44 0.88 -4.15
C GLU A 25 10.63 2.09 -4.65
N TYR A 26 9.76 1.86 -5.65
CA TYR A 26 8.93 2.89 -6.25
C TYR A 26 7.47 2.74 -5.80
N ILE A 27 6.89 3.82 -5.26
CA ILE A 27 5.52 3.83 -4.77
C ILE A 27 4.61 4.64 -5.68
N LEU A 28 3.49 4.05 -6.08
CA LEU A 28 2.37 4.71 -6.75
C LEU A 28 1.21 4.83 -5.78
N LEU A 29 0.69 6.05 -5.58
CA LEU A 29 -0.47 6.30 -4.73
C LEU A 29 -1.71 6.55 -5.59
N THR A 30 -2.83 5.97 -5.19
CA THR A 30 -4.13 6.20 -5.79
C THR A 30 -5.21 6.24 -4.71
N ASN A 31 -6.38 6.79 -5.05
CA ASN A 31 -7.59 6.73 -4.24
C ASN A 31 -8.69 5.88 -4.92
N PHE A 32 -8.35 5.18 -6.01
CA PHE A 32 -9.29 4.38 -6.80
C PHE A 32 -8.91 2.89 -6.77
N ASP A 33 -9.81 2.06 -6.24
CA ASP A 33 -9.64 0.60 -6.18
C ASP A 33 -9.39 -0.04 -7.55
N ASN A 34 -10.01 0.51 -8.59
CA ASN A 34 -9.90 -0.02 -9.95
C ASN A 34 -8.45 0.02 -10.47
N TYR A 35 -7.66 1.02 -10.05
CA TYR A 35 -6.26 1.14 -10.49
C TYR A 35 -5.38 0.05 -9.88
N VAL A 36 -5.61 -0.29 -8.60
CA VAL A 36 -4.90 -1.39 -7.94
C VAL A 36 -5.25 -2.73 -8.59
N LYS A 37 -6.54 -2.97 -8.90
CA LYS A 37 -6.98 -4.18 -9.60
C LYS A 37 -6.36 -4.30 -10.99
N LYS A 38 -6.37 -3.22 -11.77
CA LYS A 38 -5.76 -3.21 -13.11
C LYS A 38 -4.25 -3.43 -13.08
N PHE A 39 -3.55 -2.80 -12.14
CA PHE A 39 -2.12 -3.03 -11.96
C PHE A 39 -1.84 -4.50 -11.64
N ALA A 40 -2.60 -5.08 -10.73
CA ALA A 40 -2.50 -6.50 -10.39
C ALA A 40 -2.76 -7.42 -11.59
N GLU A 41 -3.81 -7.16 -12.37
CA GLU A 41 -4.14 -7.90 -13.59
C GLU A 41 -3.06 -7.77 -14.67
N TRP A 42 -2.50 -6.57 -14.88
CA TRP A 42 -1.48 -6.32 -15.91
C TRP A 42 -0.14 -6.97 -15.61
N HIS A 43 0.17 -7.14 -14.32
CA HIS A 43 1.44 -7.69 -13.86
C HIS A 43 1.35 -9.12 -13.32
N ASP A 44 0.16 -9.74 -13.38
CA ASP A 44 -0.11 -11.10 -12.88
C ASP A 44 0.30 -11.27 -11.41
N VAL A 45 -0.11 -10.33 -10.56
CA VAL A 45 0.15 -10.35 -9.11
C VAL A 45 -1.14 -10.23 -8.32
N GLU A 46 -1.13 -10.69 -7.06
CA GLU A 46 -2.29 -10.62 -6.19
C GLU A 46 -2.48 -9.24 -5.57
N VAL A 47 -3.74 -8.80 -5.44
CA VAL A 47 -4.09 -7.63 -4.63
C VAL A 47 -4.07 -8.03 -3.15
N LYS A 48 -3.26 -7.32 -2.37
CA LYS A 48 -3.14 -7.49 -0.91
C LYS A 48 -4.03 -6.49 -0.16
N GLY A 49 -4.44 -6.88 1.04
CA GLY A 49 -5.22 -6.02 1.94
C GLY A 49 -6.66 -5.80 1.48
N LEU A 50 -7.31 -6.79 0.84
CA LEU A 50 -8.71 -6.69 0.40
C LEU A 50 -9.68 -6.36 1.55
N ASP A 51 -9.35 -6.80 2.76
CA ASP A 51 -10.05 -6.57 4.03
C ASP A 51 -9.55 -5.33 4.79
N LYS A 52 -8.59 -4.58 4.23
CA LYS A 52 -7.93 -3.44 4.89
C LYS A 52 -8.33 -2.10 4.28
N PRO A 53 -8.10 -1.00 5.02
CA PRO A 53 -8.33 0.35 4.51
C PRO A 53 -7.46 0.71 3.31
N MET A 54 -6.25 0.15 3.21
CA MET A 54 -5.31 0.47 2.14
C MET A 54 -4.89 -0.76 1.34
N ARG A 55 -5.58 -1.02 0.23
CA ARG A 55 -5.24 -2.12 -0.69
C ARG A 55 -3.95 -1.81 -1.43
N SER A 56 -3.18 -2.84 -1.73
CA SER A 56 -1.93 -2.66 -2.48
C SER A 56 -1.61 -3.84 -3.39
N ALA A 57 -0.72 -3.63 -4.35
CA ALA A 57 -0.14 -4.67 -5.17
C ALA A 57 1.30 -4.29 -5.52
N THR A 58 2.22 -5.26 -5.54
CA THR A 58 3.63 -5.04 -5.87
C THR A 58 4.02 -5.88 -7.07
N ALA A 59 4.64 -5.25 -8.08
CA ALA A 59 5.22 -5.92 -9.23
C ALA A 59 6.48 -5.19 -9.71
N GLY A 60 7.53 -5.93 -10.04
CA GLY A 60 8.74 -5.37 -10.68
C GLY A 60 9.42 -4.23 -9.90
N GLY A 61 9.37 -4.25 -8.56
CA GLY A 61 9.93 -3.18 -7.72
C GLY A 61 9.04 -1.93 -7.59
N ILE A 62 7.82 -1.97 -8.12
CA ILE A 62 6.81 -0.91 -7.98
C ILE A 62 5.67 -1.42 -7.11
N THR A 63 5.27 -0.65 -6.10
CA THR A 63 4.06 -0.91 -5.29
C THR A 63 3.03 0.17 -5.54
N ILE A 64 1.83 -0.23 -5.94
CA ILE A 64 0.67 0.65 -5.96
C ILE A 64 -0.13 0.49 -4.66
N ILE A 65 -0.54 1.60 -4.05
CA ILE A 65 -1.33 1.63 -2.81
C ILE A 65 -2.56 2.50 -3.04
N ASN A 66 -3.74 1.94 -2.79
CA ASN A 66 -4.95 2.73 -2.64
C ASN A 66 -5.02 3.24 -1.19
N PHE A 67 -4.77 4.52 -0.96
CA PHE A 67 -4.83 5.11 0.38
C PHE A 67 -6.26 5.56 0.77
N GLY A 68 -7.23 5.44 -0.13
CA GLY A 68 -8.59 5.92 0.06
C GLY A 68 -8.73 7.43 -0.17
N MET A 69 -9.85 8.01 0.26
CA MET A 69 -10.13 9.44 0.09
C MET A 69 -9.83 10.25 1.36
N GLY A 70 -9.42 11.50 1.18
CA GLY A 70 -9.25 12.49 2.25
C GLY A 70 -7.79 12.80 2.60
N SER A 71 -7.54 14.06 2.98
CA SER A 71 -6.20 14.54 3.37
C SER A 71 -5.59 13.83 4.58
N PRO A 72 -6.34 13.33 5.59
CA PRO A 72 -5.73 12.58 6.69
C PRO A 72 -5.08 11.28 6.22
N ASN A 73 -5.71 10.57 5.26
CA ASN A 73 -5.16 9.33 4.72
C ASN A 73 -3.92 9.59 3.87
N ALA A 74 -3.92 10.66 3.08
CA ALA A 74 -2.76 11.09 2.31
C ALA A 74 -1.56 11.49 3.21
N ALA A 75 -1.82 12.07 4.39
CA ALA A 75 -0.77 12.39 5.35
C ALA A 75 -0.30 11.18 6.19
N THR A 76 -1.10 10.09 6.20
CA THR A 76 -0.81 8.87 6.96
C THR A 76 0.11 7.91 6.17
N VAL A 77 -0.01 7.91 4.84
CA VAL A 77 0.72 7.00 3.93
C VAL A 77 2.06 7.57 3.50
#